data_AF-A0A3D8QNH4-F1
#
_entry.id   AF-A0A3D8QNH4-F1
#
_cell.length_a   1.000
_cell.length_b   1.000
_cell.length_c   1.000
_cell.angle_alpha   90.00
_cell.angle_beta   90.00
_cell.angle_gamma   90.00
#
_symmetry.space_group_name_H-M   'P 1'
#
loop_
_entity.id
_entity.type
_entity.pdbx_description
1 polymer ?
#
loop_
_entity_poly.entity_id
_entity_poly.type
_entity_poly.pdbx_seq_one_letter_code
_entity_poly.pdbx_strand_id
1 'polypeptide(L)'
;MTGTTRESRPPSSNIVIFDTSSSTPFYSKNSILISCRGGPPKLTGIEKRGRPRKERQTSPCGEYNEELEINENSSTSKFSFVTYTASPQNAGPKVRTLVRRRAMLNYRRQERDQKSGSEEAEKSRANFPASHLFPRLKKVDDGEDLLSCAADGRLNFALPKTTNGLLPRGITAIEPFNAFPIKIEPYMLELLSSYTTFIYETMYTIEKHVNLNPARDYWLPMAFQDAALLHAFIFCAYGHSTISQGRKESPAAVIHLRKAIQIVNERLRAPVPSITDATIAVVCTFAHTEIFNCNHENWRVHMRGLKQMLQQRGGIHAFESNRLVRSKINRADLCGSIDAVQNPYFELVVTELSSTPEYHQTTTITATGFCKITNSIKLDEALTQIFCQLQDITINLNMFHHHKAQLHPLSLREAITSSQYSLLNFKLQQGNATHQNSIHELLRLGLLAYLVTLLNESPPGVALYDILGAKLKSTLIEIKQNGGINLEFSLWIVFLAASIVEGPDIKDYFMATAIEIIEELGVFCWDNVEALLKSFFWVEKIHRGTLRPIWTTLKALITDTRKEQH
;
A
#
# COMPACT_ATOMS: atom_id res chain seq x y z
N MET A 1 -27.19 -3.25 57.49
CA MET A 1 -27.20 -4.41 56.58
C MET A 1 -27.37 -3.88 55.17
N THR A 2 -26.26 -3.75 54.46
CA THR A 2 -26.16 -3.23 53.10
C THR A 2 -26.32 -4.38 52.11
N GLY A 3 -27.35 -4.32 51.27
CA GLY A 3 -27.56 -5.28 50.18
C GLY A 3 -26.72 -4.88 48.97
N THR A 4 -25.73 -5.69 48.66
CA THR A 4 -24.85 -5.57 47.49
C THR A 4 -25.58 -5.99 46.22
N THR A 5 -25.80 -5.05 45.31
CA THR A 5 -26.17 -5.30 43.92
C THR A 5 -24.97 -5.91 43.19
N ARG A 6 -25.19 -7.11 42.64
CA ARG A 6 -24.20 -7.88 41.88
C ARG A 6 -24.07 -7.25 40.49
N GLU A 7 -22.95 -6.55 40.25
CA GLU A 7 -22.61 -6.03 38.92
C GLU A 7 -22.57 -7.18 37.90
N SER A 8 -23.39 -7.06 36.86
CA SER A 8 -23.37 -7.90 35.68
C SER A 8 -22.05 -7.68 34.92
N ARG A 9 -21.28 -8.75 34.71
CA ARG A 9 -20.12 -8.74 33.80
C ARG A 9 -20.53 -8.17 32.43
N PRO A 10 -19.71 -7.31 31.81
CA PRO A 10 -19.96 -6.87 30.45
C PRO A 10 -19.91 -8.08 29.50
N PRO A 11 -20.69 -8.09 28.41
CA PRO A 11 -20.62 -9.16 27.43
C PRO A 11 -19.20 -9.21 26.85
N SER A 12 -18.64 -10.42 26.74
CA SER A 12 -17.36 -10.67 26.09
C SER A 12 -17.40 -10.07 24.68
N SER A 13 -16.65 -9.00 24.46
CA SER A 13 -16.50 -8.41 23.12
C SER A 13 -15.76 -9.43 22.25
N ASN A 14 -16.47 -10.06 21.31
CA ASN A 14 -15.87 -10.98 20.36
C ASN A 14 -14.93 -10.16 19.44
N ILE A 15 -13.63 -10.22 19.75
CA ILE A 15 -12.59 -9.62 18.90
C ILE A 15 -12.53 -10.40 17.59
N VAL A 16 -12.44 -9.69 16.46
CA VAL A 16 -12.20 -10.30 15.14
C VAL A 16 -10.93 -11.15 15.20
N ILE A 17 -11.10 -12.43 14.88
CA ILE A 17 -9.99 -13.38 14.74
C ILE A 17 -9.62 -13.48 13.27
N PHE A 18 -8.34 -13.35 12.95
CA PHE A 18 -7.85 -13.35 11.58
C PHE A 18 -7.72 -14.78 11.06
N ASP A 19 -8.23 -15.09 9.88
CA ASP A 19 -7.99 -16.40 9.26
C ASP A 19 -6.69 -16.37 8.43
N THR A 20 -5.96 -17.48 8.47
CA THR A 20 -4.81 -17.75 7.61
C THR A 20 -5.21 -18.16 6.18
N SER A 21 -6.48 -18.51 5.95
CA SER A 21 -6.98 -18.95 4.63
C SER A 21 -7.34 -17.79 3.70
N SER A 22 -7.57 -16.58 4.24
CA SER A 22 -8.05 -15.42 3.51
C SER A 22 -6.95 -14.49 3.01
N SER A 23 -5.72 -14.57 3.52
CA SER A 23 -4.63 -13.70 3.08
C SER A 23 -4.06 -14.18 1.74
N THR A 24 -4.25 -13.36 0.71
CA THR A 24 -3.78 -13.67 -0.65
C THR A 24 -2.29 -13.36 -0.77
N PRO A 25 -1.49 -14.28 -1.38
CA PRO A 25 -0.08 -14.02 -1.63
C PRO A 25 0.13 -12.80 -2.55
N PHE A 26 1.31 -12.16 -2.47
CA PHE A 26 1.67 -11.02 -3.32
C PHE A 26 1.62 -11.41 -4.80
N TYR A 27 0.64 -10.89 -5.54
CA TYR A 27 0.53 -11.08 -6.98
C TYR A 27 0.73 -9.75 -7.71
N SER A 28 1.91 -9.59 -8.33
CA SER A 28 2.04 -8.59 -9.40
C SER A 28 1.16 -9.02 -10.58
N LYS A 29 0.10 -8.27 -10.84
CA LYS A 29 -0.76 -8.44 -12.04
C LYS A 29 -0.01 -8.17 -13.36
N ASN A 30 1.20 -7.61 -13.30
CA ASN A 30 1.98 -7.19 -14.49
C ASN A 30 3.09 -8.17 -14.91
N SER A 31 3.00 -9.44 -14.52
CA SER A 31 3.75 -10.47 -15.28
C SER A 31 3.02 -10.72 -16.59
N ILE A 32 3.55 -10.12 -17.66
CA ILE A 32 3.16 -10.40 -19.06
C ILE A 32 3.07 -11.91 -19.21
N LEU A 33 1.84 -12.42 -19.29
CA LEU A 33 1.56 -13.74 -19.83
C LEU A 33 1.92 -13.66 -21.31
N ILE A 34 3.18 -13.98 -21.63
CA ILE A 34 3.55 -14.37 -22.98
C ILE A 34 2.78 -15.65 -23.28
N SER A 35 1.57 -15.50 -23.81
CA SER A 35 0.85 -16.56 -24.49
C SER A 35 1.64 -16.88 -25.75
N CYS A 36 2.52 -17.88 -25.69
CA CYS A 36 3.07 -18.51 -26.88
C CYS A 36 1.94 -19.23 -27.65
N ARG A 37 1.15 -18.49 -28.44
CA ARG A 37 0.40 -19.05 -29.57
C ARG A 37 1.38 -19.11 -30.75
N GLY A 38 1.93 -20.28 -30.99
CA GLY A 38 2.84 -20.50 -32.12
C GLY A 38 3.67 -21.77 -31.99
N GLY A 39 3.02 -22.92 -31.79
CA GLY A 39 3.67 -24.22 -31.97
C GLY A 39 3.50 -24.69 -33.42
N PRO A 40 4.54 -25.30 -34.04
CA PRO A 40 4.52 -25.66 -35.46
C PRO A 40 3.47 -26.75 -35.80
N PRO A 41 3.04 -26.84 -37.07
CA PRO A 41 1.95 -27.70 -37.50
C PRO A 41 2.25 -29.19 -37.24
N LYS A 42 1.25 -29.90 -36.71
CA LYS A 42 1.30 -31.33 -36.40
C LYS A 42 1.52 -32.15 -37.67
N LEU A 43 2.60 -32.92 -37.68
CA LEU A 43 2.85 -34.00 -38.64
C LEU A 43 1.74 -35.07 -38.55
N THR A 44 1.28 -35.49 -39.72
CA THR A 44 0.30 -36.55 -39.97
C THR A 44 0.90 -37.94 -39.84
N GLY A 45 0.05 -38.90 -39.44
CA GLY A 45 0.25 -40.33 -39.69
C GLY A 45 0.82 -41.13 -38.51
N ILE A 46 -0.01 -42.02 -37.94
CA ILE A 46 0.13 -43.47 -38.06
C ILE A 46 -1.17 -44.10 -37.53
N GLU A 47 -1.87 -44.80 -38.42
CA GLU A 47 -2.98 -45.69 -38.12
C GLU A 47 -2.49 -46.95 -37.40
N LYS A 48 -3.21 -47.40 -36.37
CA LYS A 48 -3.38 -48.83 -36.07
C LYS A 48 -4.81 -49.13 -35.61
N ARG A 49 -5.56 -49.71 -36.56
CA ARG A 49 -6.57 -50.79 -36.52
C ARG A 49 -7.27 -51.10 -35.19
N GLY A 50 -8.60 -51.09 -35.23
CA GLY A 50 -9.50 -51.27 -34.08
C GLY A 50 -10.18 -52.63 -33.93
N ARG A 51 -11.17 -52.68 -33.02
CA ARG A 51 -12.39 -53.54 -32.97
C ARG A 51 -13.24 -53.13 -31.73
N PRO A 52 -14.53 -53.51 -31.60
CA PRO A 52 -15.64 -52.65 -31.99
C PRO A 52 -16.60 -52.28 -30.84
N ARG A 53 -17.41 -51.27 -31.16
CA ARG A 53 -18.57 -50.70 -30.45
C ARG A 53 -19.64 -51.76 -30.15
N LYS A 54 -20.24 -51.70 -28.95
CA LYS A 54 -21.58 -52.22 -28.66
C LYS A 54 -22.48 -51.03 -28.26
N GLU A 55 -23.45 -50.74 -29.12
CA GLU A 55 -24.66 -49.96 -28.81
C GLU A 55 -25.50 -50.77 -27.81
N ARG A 56 -26.29 -50.19 -26.90
CA ARG A 56 -27.58 -49.49 -27.05
C ARG A 56 -28.05 -49.28 -25.59
N GLN A 57 -28.66 -48.18 -25.14
CA GLN A 57 -30.10 -47.91 -25.22
C GLN A 57 -30.43 -46.59 -24.51
N THR A 58 -31.54 -46.00 -24.94
CA THR A 58 -32.12 -44.68 -24.71
C THR A 58 -33.04 -44.58 -23.48
N SER A 59 -32.95 -43.43 -22.77
CA SER A 59 -34.05 -42.57 -22.24
C SER A 59 -34.97 -43.09 -21.10
N PRO A 60 -35.80 -42.23 -20.43
CA PRO A 60 -35.59 -40.84 -19.93
C PRO A 60 -36.23 -40.54 -18.54
N CYS A 61 -36.07 -39.29 -18.09
CA CYS A 61 -36.99 -38.47 -17.26
C CYS A 61 -37.23 -38.76 -15.77
N GLY A 62 -37.24 -37.67 -15.00
CA GLY A 62 -37.71 -37.59 -13.62
C GLY A 62 -37.38 -36.23 -12.99
N GLU A 63 -38.04 -35.17 -13.45
CA GLU A 63 -38.17 -33.91 -12.70
C GLU A 63 -39.08 -34.15 -11.50
N TYR A 64 -38.67 -33.68 -10.32
CA TYR A 64 -39.58 -33.36 -9.22
C TYR A 64 -39.12 -32.04 -8.61
N ASN A 65 -39.92 -31.00 -8.84
CA ASN A 65 -39.99 -29.79 -8.03
C ASN A 65 -40.82 -30.10 -6.77
N GLU A 66 -40.37 -29.62 -5.62
CA GLU A 66 -41.25 -29.39 -4.48
C GLU A 66 -40.85 -28.08 -3.82
N GLU A 67 -41.66 -27.05 -4.08
CA GLU A 67 -41.73 -25.81 -3.32
C GLU A 67 -42.43 -26.09 -1.98
N LEU A 68 -41.89 -25.58 -0.88
CA LEU A 68 -42.61 -25.40 0.38
C LEU A 68 -42.27 -24.04 0.97
N GLU A 69 -43.24 -23.13 0.91
CA GLU A 69 -43.36 -21.97 1.77
C GLU A 69 -43.75 -22.40 3.20
N ILE A 70 -43.25 -21.68 4.23
CA ILE A 70 -44.05 -20.95 5.25
C ILE A 70 -43.25 -20.69 6.55
N ASN A 71 -43.33 -19.42 6.96
CA ASN A 71 -43.30 -18.80 8.29
C ASN A 71 -42.02 -18.29 8.97
N GLU A 72 -42.01 -16.95 9.06
CA GLU A 72 -41.39 -16.09 10.05
C GLU A 72 -41.90 -16.38 11.47
N ASN A 73 -40.98 -16.71 12.38
CA ASN A 73 -40.86 -16.15 13.75
C ASN A 73 -39.89 -17.00 14.58
N SER A 74 -38.60 -16.67 14.55
CA SER A 74 -37.71 -16.91 15.70
C SER A 74 -36.44 -16.04 15.58
N SER A 75 -36.26 -15.16 16.55
CA SER A 75 -35.08 -14.32 16.74
C SER A 75 -33.89 -15.13 17.25
N THR A 76 -33.02 -15.56 16.33
CA THR A 76 -31.63 -15.93 16.64
C THR A 76 -30.75 -15.44 15.49
N SER A 77 -29.86 -14.47 15.74
CA SER A 77 -28.92 -13.97 14.74
C SER A 77 -27.88 -15.04 14.40
N LYS A 78 -28.08 -15.66 13.24
CA LYS A 78 -27.21 -16.68 12.65
C LYS A 78 -26.52 -16.04 11.44
N PHE A 79 -25.24 -15.71 11.54
CA PHE A 79 -24.44 -15.45 10.34
C PHE A 79 -23.83 -16.77 9.87
N SER A 80 -24.23 -17.22 8.68
CA SER A 80 -23.70 -18.40 7.99
C SER A 80 -22.57 -18.03 7.05
N PHE A 81 -21.49 -18.82 7.08
CA PHE A 81 -20.39 -18.79 6.12
C PHE A 81 -20.82 -19.35 4.76
N VAL A 82 -20.42 -18.69 3.68
CA VAL A 82 -20.27 -19.32 2.36
C VAL A 82 -18.81 -19.73 2.22
N THR A 83 -18.54 -21.03 2.20
CA THR A 83 -17.22 -21.58 1.81
C THR A 83 -17.46 -22.88 1.07
N TYR A 84 -17.17 -22.89 -0.24
CA TYR A 84 -17.20 -24.09 -1.08
C TYR A 84 -15.78 -24.66 -1.18
N THR A 85 -15.49 -25.71 -0.41
CA THR A 85 -15.13 -27.05 -0.90
C THR A 85 -14.79 -27.99 0.25
N ALA A 86 -15.19 -29.25 0.06
CA ALA A 86 -15.30 -30.30 1.05
C ALA A 86 -13.99 -30.78 1.67
N SER A 87 -14.09 -31.16 2.96
CA SER A 87 -13.11 -31.91 3.74
C SER A 87 -12.61 -33.17 3.00
N PRO A 88 -11.31 -33.52 3.10
CA PRO A 88 -10.65 -34.59 2.33
C PRO A 88 -11.13 -36.02 2.63
N GLN A 89 -12.09 -36.20 3.55
CA GLN A 89 -12.61 -37.52 3.90
C GLN A 89 -13.66 -38.04 2.88
N ASN A 90 -14.25 -37.17 2.05
CA ASN A 90 -15.31 -37.53 1.10
C ASN A 90 -14.87 -37.56 -0.38
N ALA A 91 -13.57 -37.53 -0.67
CA ALA A 91 -13.10 -37.61 -2.06
C ALA A 91 -13.31 -39.04 -2.63
N GLY A 92 -14.09 -39.14 -3.71
CA GLY A 92 -14.37 -40.40 -4.40
C GLY A 92 -13.10 -41.09 -4.95
N PRO A 93 -13.16 -42.40 -5.26
CA PRO A 93 -11.99 -43.22 -5.60
C PRO A 93 -11.14 -42.66 -6.74
N LYS A 94 -11.77 -42.04 -7.75
CA LYS A 94 -11.09 -41.45 -8.91
C LYS A 94 -10.22 -40.25 -8.54
N VAL A 95 -10.63 -39.44 -7.58
CA VAL A 95 -9.89 -38.26 -7.10
C VAL A 95 -8.67 -38.69 -6.28
N ARG A 96 -8.82 -39.71 -5.42
CA ARG A 96 -7.68 -40.30 -4.68
C ARG A 96 -6.65 -40.92 -5.62
N THR A 97 -7.08 -41.60 -6.68
CA THR A 97 -6.18 -42.16 -7.69
C THR A 97 -5.44 -41.06 -8.46
N LEU A 98 -6.10 -39.94 -8.77
CA LEU A 98 -5.46 -38.81 -9.46
C LEU A 98 -4.41 -38.11 -8.59
N VAL A 99 -4.71 -37.92 -7.30
CA VAL A 99 -3.76 -37.34 -6.33
C VAL A 99 -2.56 -38.25 -6.14
N ARG A 100 -2.77 -39.56 -5.94
CA ARG A 100 -1.68 -40.54 -5.83
C ARG A 100 -0.84 -40.61 -7.11
N ARG A 101 -1.47 -40.55 -8.28
CA ARG A 101 -0.75 -40.51 -9.57
C ARG A 101 0.12 -39.26 -9.71
N ARG A 102 -0.37 -38.09 -9.31
CA ARG A 102 0.40 -36.84 -9.33
C ARG A 102 1.54 -36.83 -8.30
N ALA A 103 1.31 -37.34 -7.09
CA ALA A 103 2.35 -37.48 -6.08
C ALA A 103 3.49 -38.42 -6.55
N MET A 104 3.14 -39.58 -7.11
CA MET A 104 4.12 -40.54 -7.64
C MET A 104 4.88 -40.03 -8.87
N LEU A 105 4.25 -39.19 -9.70
CA LEU A 105 4.94 -38.55 -10.84
C LEU A 105 5.97 -37.52 -10.36
N ASN A 106 5.70 -36.78 -9.29
CA ASN A 106 6.65 -35.85 -8.70
C ASN A 106 7.81 -36.59 -8.01
N TYR A 107 7.52 -37.67 -7.29
CA TYR A 107 8.56 -38.51 -6.68
C TYR A 107 9.51 -39.11 -7.72
N ARG A 108 8.97 -39.65 -8.83
CA ARG A 108 9.77 -40.21 -9.94
C ARG A 108 10.52 -39.16 -10.78
N ARG A 109 10.18 -37.88 -10.65
CA ARG A 109 10.99 -36.77 -11.20
C ARG A 109 12.17 -36.47 -10.27
N GLN A 110 11.92 -36.35 -8.97
CA GLN A 110 12.99 -36.13 -7.98
C GLN A 110 14.02 -37.27 -7.97
N GLU A 111 13.61 -38.53 -8.14
CA GLU A 111 14.55 -39.66 -8.28
C GLU A 111 15.40 -39.58 -9.56
N ARG A 112 14.87 -39.02 -10.65
CA ARG A 112 15.62 -38.85 -11.90
C ARG A 112 16.62 -37.70 -11.80
N ASP A 113 16.22 -36.61 -11.18
CA ASP A 113 17.08 -35.44 -10.96
C ASP A 113 18.24 -35.77 -9.97
N GLN A 114 18.02 -36.69 -9.02
CA GLN A 114 19.08 -37.20 -8.14
C GLN A 114 20.03 -38.19 -8.84
N LYS A 115 19.55 -38.98 -9.81
CA LYS A 115 20.41 -39.88 -10.61
C LYS A 115 21.25 -39.14 -11.65
N SER A 116 20.73 -38.07 -12.28
CA SER A 116 21.51 -37.27 -13.23
C SER A 116 22.61 -36.43 -12.57
N GLY A 117 22.43 -36.02 -11.31
CA GLY A 117 23.44 -35.24 -10.57
C GLY A 117 24.68 -36.02 -10.12
N SER A 118 24.68 -37.36 -10.21
CA SER A 118 25.83 -38.19 -9.81
C SER A 118 26.76 -38.57 -10.96
N GLU A 119 26.34 -38.44 -12.23
CA GLU A 119 27.18 -38.72 -13.40
C GLU A 119 27.93 -37.48 -13.94
N GLU A 120 27.49 -36.25 -13.62
CA GLU A 120 28.15 -35.00 -14.06
C GLU A 120 29.25 -34.50 -13.12
N ALA A 121 29.40 -35.07 -11.91
CA ALA A 121 30.37 -34.62 -10.91
C ALA A 121 31.82 -35.14 -11.13
N GLU A 122 32.07 -36.01 -12.11
CA GLU A 122 33.39 -36.63 -12.33
C GLU A 122 34.18 -36.09 -13.55
N LYS A 123 33.67 -35.08 -14.28
CA LYS A 123 34.38 -34.50 -15.44
C LYS A 123 34.29 -32.98 -15.54
N SER A 124 34.84 -32.25 -14.57
CA SER A 124 35.45 -30.92 -14.83
C SER A 124 36.20 -30.41 -13.60
N ARG A 125 37.41 -30.95 -13.39
CA ARG A 125 38.39 -30.35 -12.48
C ARG A 125 39.65 -30.04 -13.28
N ALA A 126 39.70 -28.89 -13.94
CA ALA A 126 40.93 -28.27 -14.42
C ALA A 126 40.68 -26.80 -14.85
N ASN A 127 41.38 -25.89 -14.16
CA ASN A 127 41.90 -24.57 -14.57
C ASN A 127 41.00 -23.54 -15.27
N PHE A 128 40.86 -22.34 -14.68
CA PHE A 128 41.34 -21.02 -15.16
C PHE A 128 40.71 -19.83 -14.35
N PRO A 129 41.21 -18.58 -14.45
CA PRO A 129 41.74 -17.81 -13.32
C PRO A 129 40.85 -16.66 -12.82
N ALA A 130 41.28 -16.06 -11.72
CA ALA A 130 40.70 -14.85 -11.14
C ALA A 130 41.02 -13.60 -11.96
N SER A 131 39.98 -12.94 -12.49
CA SER A 131 39.89 -11.48 -12.62
C SER A 131 38.56 -11.11 -13.29
N HIS A 132 37.70 -10.36 -12.60
CA HIS A 132 36.87 -9.29 -13.16
C HIS A 132 36.27 -8.50 -12.00
N LEU A 133 36.93 -7.38 -11.68
CA LEU A 133 36.48 -6.35 -10.76
C LEU A 133 35.22 -5.66 -11.31
N PHE A 134 34.24 -5.45 -10.44
CA PHE A 134 33.03 -4.68 -10.70
C PHE A 134 33.33 -3.19 -10.99
N PRO A 135 32.51 -2.49 -11.79
CA PRO A 135 32.67 -1.05 -12.01
C PRO A 135 32.37 -0.26 -10.73
N ARG A 136 33.34 0.52 -10.26
CA ARG A 136 33.16 1.57 -9.24
C ARG A 136 32.18 2.62 -9.77
N LEU A 137 31.03 2.77 -9.10
CA LEU A 137 30.20 3.97 -9.21
C LEU A 137 31.02 5.18 -8.75
N LYS A 138 31.09 6.21 -9.60
CA LYS A 138 31.74 7.49 -9.30
C LYS A 138 31.10 8.13 -8.07
N LYS A 139 31.93 8.44 -7.06
CA LYS A 139 31.61 9.46 -6.06
C LYS A 139 31.48 10.81 -6.78
N VAL A 140 30.37 11.49 -6.56
CA VAL A 140 30.28 12.93 -6.78
C VAL A 140 30.75 13.56 -5.47
N ASP A 141 31.83 14.33 -5.55
CA ASP A 141 32.33 15.19 -4.48
C ASP A 141 31.35 16.34 -4.29
N ASP A 142 30.72 16.40 -3.12
CA ASP A 142 30.09 17.59 -2.54
C ASP A 142 30.05 17.34 -1.02
N GLY A 143 31.22 17.44 -0.37
CA GLY A 143 31.38 16.99 1.00
C GLY A 143 32.42 17.77 1.77
N GLU A 144 32.18 19.07 2.01
CA GLU A 144 32.81 19.76 3.16
C GLU A 144 31.89 20.67 3.98
N ASP A 145 30.66 20.99 3.55
CA ASP A 145 29.73 21.82 4.37
C ASP A 145 28.65 21.05 5.16
N LEU A 146 28.64 19.71 5.11
CA LEU A 146 27.55 18.86 5.60
C LEU A 146 27.62 18.46 7.10
N LEU A 147 28.63 18.92 7.84
CA LEU A 147 28.88 18.42 9.21
C LEU A 147 28.46 19.36 10.35
N SER A 148 28.02 20.60 10.09
CA SER A 148 27.76 21.55 11.19
C SER A 148 26.33 21.51 11.77
N CYS A 149 25.33 20.97 11.06
CA CYS A 149 23.95 20.95 11.55
C CYS A 149 23.56 19.68 12.33
N ALA A 150 24.40 18.64 12.35
CA ALA A 150 24.11 17.38 13.06
C ALA A 150 24.43 17.42 14.57
N ALA A 151 25.01 18.52 15.06
CA ALA A 151 25.46 18.65 16.44
C ALA A 151 24.34 19.04 17.42
N ASP A 152 23.18 19.48 16.95
CA ASP A 152 22.06 19.81 17.84
C ASP A 152 21.25 18.56 18.17
N GLY A 153 21.54 17.95 19.32
CA GLY A 153 20.81 16.82 19.92
C GLY A 153 19.33 17.10 20.25
N ARG A 154 18.74 18.17 19.71
CA ARG A 154 17.34 18.57 19.89
C ARG A 154 16.36 17.75 19.04
N LEU A 155 16.80 17.18 17.91
CA LEU A 155 15.93 16.38 17.02
C LEU A 155 15.70 14.93 17.50
N ASN A 156 16.51 14.43 18.44
CA ASN A 156 16.40 13.04 18.94
C ASN A 156 15.45 12.87 20.14
N PHE A 157 14.91 13.95 20.70
CA PHE A 157 14.03 13.86 21.88
C PHE A 157 12.60 13.39 21.58
N ALA A 158 12.21 13.27 20.30
CA ALA A 158 10.85 12.93 19.88
C ALA A 158 10.59 11.42 19.70
N LEU A 159 11.64 10.58 19.74
CA LEU A 159 11.48 9.13 19.68
C LEU A 159 11.31 8.57 21.10
N PRO A 160 10.27 7.74 21.37
CA PRO A 160 10.16 7.07 22.66
C PRO A 160 11.43 6.25 22.92
N LYS A 161 12.07 6.46 24.07
CA LYS A 161 13.24 5.68 24.48
C LYS A 161 12.79 4.23 24.67
N THR A 162 13.21 3.32 23.79
CA THR A 162 13.06 1.89 24.03
C THR A 162 13.93 1.51 25.23
N THR A 163 13.31 1.02 26.29
CA THR A 163 14.01 0.49 27.45
C THR A 163 14.80 -0.75 27.03
N ASN A 164 16.13 -0.63 26.93
CA ASN A 164 17.17 -1.60 27.33
C ASN A 164 18.43 -1.51 26.44
N GLY A 165 19.54 -1.08 27.03
CA GLY A 165 20.86 -0.94 26.39
C GLY A 165 21.61 -2.25 26.10
N LEU A 166 20.92 -3.38 26.03
CA LEU A 166 21.50 -4.71 25.80
C LEU A 166 21.16 -5.32 24.43
N LEU A 167 20.33 -4.64 23.62
CA LEU A 167 19.98 -5.12 22.29
C LEU A 167 21.09 -4.78 21.28
N PRO A 168 21.36 -5.65 20.29
CA PRO A 168 22.27 -5.32 19.20
C PRO A 168 21.82 -4.02 18.53
N ARG A 169 22.64 -2.98 18.63
CA ARG A 169 22.43 -1.72 17.87
C ARG A 169 22.58 -1.91 16.36
N GLY A 170 22.99 -3.11 15.92
CA GLY A 170 23.08 -3.53 14.54
C GLY A 170 22.78 -5.01 14.38
N ILE A 171 22.40 -5.40 13.16
CA ILE A 171 22.15 -6.78 12.77
C ILE A 171 23.51 -7.42 12.50
N THR A 172 24.13 -8.07 13.50
CA THR A 172 25.39 -8.80 13.32
C THR A 172 25.13 -10.27 13.01
N ALA A 173 25.96 -10.86 12.14
CA ALA A 173 25.82 -12.25 11.68
C ALA A 173 25.94 -13.32 12.78
N ILE A 174 26.43 -12.93 13.96
CA ILE A 174 26.57 -13.77 15.14
C ILE A 174 25.92 -12.98 16.28
N GLU A 175 24.79 -13.46 16.78
CA GLU A 175 24.16 -12.95 18.00
C GLU A 175 24.50 -13.94 19.13
N PRO A 176 25.39 -13.57 20.06
CA PRO A 176 26.01 -14.53 20.98
C PRO A 176 25.09 -15.03 22.11
N PHE A 177 23.87 -14.48 22.28
CA PHE A 177 23.02 -14.77 23.45
C PHE A 177 21.64 -15.35 23.14
N ASN A 178 21.33 -15.65 21.88
CA ASN A 178 20.00 -16.08 21.42
C ASN A 178 18.88 -15.11 21.89
N ALA A 179 19.15 -13.81 21.83
CA ALA A 179 18.30 -12.75 22.38
C ALA A 179 17.05 -12.45 21.53
N PHE A 180 16.93 -13.01 20.33
CA PHE A 180 15.77 -12.82 19.46
C PHE A 180 14.58 -13.70 19.89
N PRO A 181 13.33 -13.25 19.69
CA PRO A 181 12.13 -13.97 20.11
C PRO A 181 11.81 -15.16 19.19
N ILE A 182 12.57 -15.34 18.11
CA ILE A 182 12.51 -16.46 17.18
C ILE A 182 13.93 -16.89 16.80
N LYS A 183 14.11 -18.15 16.41
CA LYS A 183 15.38 -18.62 15.84
C LYS A 183 15.64 -17.89 14.51
N ILE A 184 16.73 -17.11 14.46
CA ILE A 184 17.13 -16.37 13.28
C ILE A 184 17.95 -17.25 12.34
N GLU A 185 17.60 -17.21 11.05
CA GLU A 185 18.37 -17.82 9.97
C GLU A 185 19.10 -16.74 9.15
N PRO A 186 20.21 -17.07 8.46
CA PRO A 186 21.03 -16.07 7.76
C PRO A 186 20.24 -15.18 6.78
N TYR A 187 19.29 -15.76 6.03
CA TYR A 187 18.46 -14.99 5.10
C TYR A 187 17.59 -13.94 5.82
N MET A 188 17.19 -14.20 7.06
CA MET A 188 16.36 -13.27 7.84
C MET A 188 17.16 -12.03 8.20
N LEU A 189 18.46 -12.16 8.48
CA LEU A 189 19.35 -11.03 8.77
C LEU A 189 19.51 -10.11 7.54
N GLU A 190 19.65 -10.69 6.35
CA GLU A 190 19.69 -9.94 5.08
C GLU A 190 18.37 -9.18 4.84
N LEU A 191 17.23 -9.81 5.14
CA LEU A 191 15.93 -9.14 5.05
C LEU A 191 15.77 -8.06 6.12
N LEU A 192 16.25 -8.25 7.33
CA LEU A 192 16.13 -7.22 8.37
C LEU A 192 17.08 -6.04 8.09
N SER A 193 18.26 -6.28 7.49
CA SER A 193 19.18 -5.20 7.11
C SER A 193 18.64 -4.33 5.96
N SER A 194 17.73 -4.88 5.15
CA SER A 194 17.00 -4.09 4.16
C SER A 194 16.16 -2.96 4.77
N TYR A 195 15.60 -3.18 5.97
CA TYR A 195 14.83 -2.15 6.68
C TYR A 195 15.69 -0.97 7.10
N THR A 196 16.96 -1.20 7.44
CA THR A 196 17.85 -0.11 7.87
C THR A 196 18.51 0.61 6.70
N THR A 197 18.40 0.07 5.48
CA THR A 197 19.12 0.58 4.30
C THR A 197 18.20 1.13 3.23
N PHE A 198 17.28 0.34 2.67
CA PHE A 198 16.47 0.77 1.52
C PHE A 198 14.97 0.83 1.79
N ILE A 199 14.39 -0.09 2.57
CA ILE A 199 12.93 -0.12 2.75
C ILE A 199 12.45 1.14 3.47
N TYR A 200 13.18 1.61 4.48
CA TYR A 200 12.75 2.82 5.20
C TYR A 200 12.69 4.05 4.30
N GLU A 201 13.57 4.18 3.29
CA GLU A 201 13.57 5.34 2.38
C GLU A 201 12.32 5.39 1.48
N THR A 202 11.68 4.24 1.28
CA THR A 202 10.39 4.11 0.56
C THR A 202 9.20 4.35 1.48
N MET A 203 9.32 4.03 2.78
CA MET A 203 8.22 4.15 3.75
C MET A 203 8.24 5.45 4.57
N TYR A 204 9.35 6.18 4.58
CA TYR A 204 9.59 7.36 5.41
C TYR A 204 10.22 8.47 4.58
N THR A 205 9.48 8.91 3.57
CA THR A 205 9.98 9.80 2.50
C THR A 205 10.29 11.22 2.97
N ILE A 206 9.75 11.66 4.11
CA ILE A 206 10.08 12.94 4.74
C ILE A 206 11.27 12.78 5.69
N GLU A 207 11.23 11.76 6.56
CA GLU A 207 12.21 11.54 7.61
C GLU A 207 13.61 11.22 7.07
N LYS A 208 13.70 10.53 5.91
CA LYS A 208 14.98 10.20 5.27
C LYS A 208 15.85 11.42 4.97
N HIS A 209 15.24 12.58 4.76
CA HIS A 209 15.95 13.81 4.41
C HIS A 209 16.67 14.47 5.60
N VAL A 210 16.47 13.96 6.84
CA VAL A 210 17.22 14.40 8.03
C VAL A 210 17.92 13.23 8.74
N ASN A 211 18.17 12.13 8.03
CA ASN A 211 18.81 10.93 8.59
C ASN A 211 18.05 10.30 9.79
N LEU A 212 16.74 10.55 9.90
CA LEU A 212 15.88 9.89 10.88
C LEU A 212 15.40 8.56 10.28
N ASN A 213 15.72 7.44 10.93
CA ASN A 213 15.34 6.12 10.47
C ASN A 213 14.45 5.40 11.51
N PRO A 214 13.12 5.58 11.46
CA PRO A 214 12.20 4.92 12.39
C PRO A 214 12.27 3.39 12.34
N ALA A 215 12.63 2.80 11.19
CA ALA A 215 12.77 1.35 11.07
C ALA A 215 13.93 0.83 11.94
N ARG A 216 15.09 1.48 11.87
CA ARG A 216 16.27 1.15 12.68
C ARG A 216 16.08 1.54 14.15
N ASP A 217 15.61 2.75 14.40
CA ASP A 217 15.71 3.37 15.73
C ASP A 217 14.54 3.01 16.65
N TYR A 218 13.45 2.45 16.11
CA TYR A 218 12.25 2.15 16.88
C TYR A 218 11.64 0.79 16.55
N TRP A 219 11.33 0.54 15.27
CA TRP A 219 10.55 -0.65 14.90
C TRP A 219 11.32 -1.96 15.00
N LEU A 220 12.57 -2.01 14.55
CA LEU A 220 13.40 -3.21 14.70
C LEU A 220 13.70 -3.55 16.17
N PRO A 221 14.09 -2.58 17.04
CA PRO A 221 14.19 -2.84 18.48
C PRO A 221 12.92 -3.40 19.11
N MET A 222 11.74 -2.93 18.68
CA MET A 222 10.46 -3.49 19.12
C MET A 222 10.24 -4.91 18.55
N ALA A 223 10.55 -5.14 17.27
CA ALA A 223 10.43 -6.44 16.64
C ALA A 223 11.36 -7.48 17.27
N PHE A 224 12.56 -7.10 17.68
CA PHE A 224 13.50 -7.97 18.39
C PHE A 224 13.05 -8.36 19.80
N GLN A 225 11.90 -7.87 20.25
CA GLN A 225 11.27 -8.26 21.52
C GLN A 225 9.92 -8.95 21.30
N ASP A 226 9.40 -9.00 20.07
CA ASP A 226 8.07 -9.55 19.77
C ASP A 226 8.13 -10.49 18.56
N ALA A 227 7.89 -11.77 18.79
CA ALA A 227 7.93 -12.81 17.75
C ALA A 227 6.95 -12.54 16.59
N ALA A 228 5.74 -12.05 16.86
CA ALA A 228 4.75 -11.79 15.83
C ALA A 228 5.18 -10.62 14.94
N LEU A 229 5.69 -9.54 15.56
CA LEU A 229 6.18 -8.38 14.83
C LEU A 229 7.42 -8.70 14.00
N LEU A 230 8.33 -9.50 14.54
CA LEU A 230 9.52 -9.94 13.81
C LEU A 230 9.16 -10.81 12.59
N HIS A 231 8.23 -11.76 12.76
CA HIS A 231 7.70 -12.53 11.64
C HIS A 231 7.03 -11.62 10.59
N ALA A 232 6.20 -10.66 11.01
CA ALA A 232 5.54 -9.73 10.09
C ALA A 232 6.55 -8.87 9.30
N PHE A 233 7.62 -8.42 9.95
CA PHE A 233 8.68 -7.64 9.29
C PHE A 233 9.43 -8.47 8.26
N ILE A 234 9.83 -9.70 8.60
CA ILE A 234 10.51 -10.57 7.63
C ILE A 234 9.61 -10.86 6.43
N PHE A 235 8.31 -11.09 6.64
CA PHE A 235 7.33 -11.23 5.57
C PHE A 235 7.26 -9.99 4.67
N CYS A 236 7.17 -8.79 5.23
CA CYS A 236 7.10 -7.56 4.45
C CYS A 236 8.41 -7.22 3.72
N ALA A 237 9.58 -7.55 4.29
CA ALA A 237 10.85 -7.44 3.59
C ALA A 237 10.90 -8.33 2.34
N TYR A 238 10.36 -9.56 2.42
CA TYR A 238 10.16 -10.40 1.25
C TYR A 238 9.24 -9.75 0.22
N GLY A 239 8.11 -9.16 0.65
CA GLY A 239 7.20 -8.43 -0.23
C GLY A 239 7.90 -7.29 -1.00
N HIS A 240 8.67 -6.45 -0.30
CA HIS A 240 9.46 -5.39 -0.93
C HIS A 240 10.53 -5.92 -1.91
N SER A 241 11.25 -6.97 -1.52
CA SER A 241 12.24 -7.63 -2.39
C SER A 241 11.61 -8.22 -3.65
N THR A 242 10.42 -8.83 -3.53
CA THR A 242 9.76 -9.51 -4.66
C THR A 242 9.13 -8.51 -5.62
N ILE A 243 8.48 -7.45 -5.12
CA ILE A 243 7.92 -6.38 -5.95
C ILE A 243 9.02 -5.66 -6.73
N SER A 244 10.10 -5.25 -6.05
CA SER A 244 11.22 -4.53 -6.71
C SER A 244 11.95 -5.37 -7.76
N GLN A 245 11.89 -6.70 -7.67
CA GLN A 245 12.56 -7.62 -8.60
C GLN A 245 11.60 -8.28 -9.61
N GLY A 246 10.29 -7.97 -9.55
CA GLY A 246 9.27 -8.62 -10.39
C GLY A 246 9.16 -10.13 -10.16
N ARG A 247 9.52 -10.63 -8.98
CA ARG A 247 9.55 -12.07 -8.65
C ARG A 247 8.26 -12.53 -7.97
N LYS A 248 7.98 -13.83 -8.07
CA LYS A 248 6.88 -14.46 -7.32
C LYS A 248 7.21 -14.52 -5.84
N GLU A 249 6.17 -14.50 -5.02
CA GLU A 249 6.31 -14.59 -3.57
C GLU A 249 7.03 -15.87 -3.12
N SER A 250 7.93 -15.71 -2.15
CA SER A 250 8.69 -16.82 -1.57
C SER A 250 7.80 -17.67 -0.65
N PRO A 251 7.84 -19.01 -0.73
CA PRO A 251 7.18 -19.88 0.25
C PRO A 251 7.59 -19.56 1.70
N ALA A 252 8.83 -19.08 1.91
CA ALA A 252 9.29 -18.64 3.23
C ALA A 252 8.50 -17.43 3.74
N ALA A 253 8.17 -16.47 2.88
CA ALA A 253 7.37 -15.30 3.25
C ALA A 253 6.01 -15.72 3.84
N VAL A 254 5.33 -16.67 3.17
CA VAL A 254 4.03 -17.21 3.62
C VAL A 254 4.15 -17.90 4.98
N ILE A 255 5.27 -18.57 5.28
CA ILE A 255 5.51 -19.17 6.60
C ILE A 255 5.58 -18.08 7.68
N HIS A 256 6.30 -16.98 7.42
CA HIS A 256 6.40 -15.86 8.36
C HIS A 256 5.02 -15.19 8.57
N LEU A 257 4.26 -14.96 7.49
CA LEU A 257 2.89 -14.45 7.58
C LEU A 257 2.00 -15.32 8.48
N ARG A 258 1.97 -16.64 8.22
CA ARG A 258 1.16 -17.57 9.00
C ARG A 258 1.53 -17.62 10.47
N LYS A 259 2.83 -17.61 10.78
CA LYS A 259 3.32 -17.60 12.18
C LYS A 259 2.91 -16.32 12.90
N ALA A 260 3.04 -15.16 12.26
CA ALA A 260 2.60 -13.89 12.85
C ALA A 260 1.09 -13.88 13.12
N ILE A 261 0.26 -14.30 12.16
CA ILE A 261 -1.20 -14.42 12.33
C ILE A 261 -1.54 -15.40 13.45
N GLN A 262 -0.87 -16.55 13.50
CA GLN A 262 -1.08 -17.55 14.55
C GLN A 262 -0.83 -16.95 15.95
N ILE A 263 0.32 -16.30 16.14
CA ILE A 263 0.69 -15.70 17.44
C ILE A 263 -0.30 -14.60 17.82
N VAL A 264 -0.72 -13.75 16.87
CA VAL A 264 -1.74 -12.72 17.13
C VAL A 264 -3.06 -13.36 17.54
N ASN A 265 -3.54 -14.38 16.84
CA ASN A 265 -4.77 -15.07 17.20
C ASN A 265 -4.70 -15.73 18.58
N GLU A 266 -3.57 -16.32 18.95
CA GLU A 266 -3.35 -16.86 20.30
C GLU A 266 -3.47 -15.76 21.36
N ARG A 267 -2.87 -14.57 21.12
CA ARG A 267 -3.00 -13.40 22.02
C ARG A 267 -4.44 -12.93 22.17
N LEU A 268 -5.22 -12.93 21.08
CA LEU A 268 -6.60 -12.44 21.07
C LEU A 268 -7.60 -13.44 21.66
N ARG A 269 -7.31 -14.74 21.60
CA ARG A 269 -8.13 -15.81 22.18
C ARG A 269 -7.87 -16.05 23.67
N ALA A 270 -6.81 -15.47 24.22
CA ALA A 270 -6.52 -15.58 25.64
C ALA A 270 -7.67 -15.02 26.49
N PRO A 271 -7.91 -15.56 27.71
CA PRO A 271 -8.99 -15.08 28.59
C PRO A 271 -8.92 -13.56 28.86
N VAL A 272 -7.70 -13.02 28.92
CA VAL A 272 -7.42 -11.59 28.88
C VAL A 272 -6.59 -11.34 27.62
N PRO A 273 -7.19 -10.74 26.57
CA PRO A 273 -6.48 -10.48 25.32
C PRO A 273 -5.23 -9.62 25.53
N SER A 274 -4.09 -10.05 24.98
CA SER A 274 -2.84 -9.29 25.04
C SER A 274 -2.71 -8.37 23.82
N ILE A 275 -3.18 -7.14 23.97
CA ILE A 275 -3.16 -6.12 22.89
C ILE A 275 -2.00 -5.15 23.17
N THR A 276 -0.79 -5.55 22.78
CA THR A 276 0.41 -4.71 22.88
C THR A 276 0.56 -3.77 21.68
N ASP A 277 1.42 -2.76 21.78
CA ASP A 277 1.78 -1.88 20.65
C ASP A 277 2.34 -2.69 19.48
N ALA A 278 3.12 -3.74 19.78
CA ALA A 278 3.62 -4.68 18.78
C ALA A 278 2.50 -5.46 18.09
N THR A 279 1.47 -5.91 18.84
CA THR A 279 0.29 -6.59 18.27
C THR A 279 -0.49 -5.68 17.33
N ILE A 280 -0.69 -4.42 17.73
CA ILE A 280 -1.31 -3.38 16.89
C ILE A 280 -0.47 -3.14 15.64
N ALA A 281 0.86 -3.03 15.80
CA ALA A 281 1.77 -2.83 14.68
C ALA A 281 1.70 -3.98 13.68
N VAL A 282 1.58 -5.25 14.12
CA VAL A 282 1.38 -6.40 13.22
C VAL A 282 0.12 -6.25 12.38
N VAL A 283 -1.03 -5.95 13.02
CA VAL A 283 -2.30 -5.79 12.29
C VAL A 283 -2.24 -4.63 11.31
N CYS A 284 -1.63 -3.50 11.69
CA CYS A 284 -1.42 -2.37 10.79
C CYS A 284 -0.52 -2.74 9.59
N THR A 285 0.50 -3.59 9.80
CA THR A 285 1.38 -4.07 8.73
C THR A 285 0.61 -4.90 7.71
N PHE A 286 -0.27 -5.80 8.17
CA PHE A 286 -1.07 -6.64 7.28
C PHE A 286 -2.16 -5.86 6.56
N ALA A 287 -2.84 -4.92 7.24
CA ALA A 287 -3.77 -4.00 6.58
C ALA A 287 -3.11 -3.28 5.39
N HIS A 288 -1.90 -2.74 5.59
CA HIS A 288 -1.14 -2.08 4.52
C HIS A 288 -0.79 -3.05 3.38
N THR A 289 -0.37 -4.26 3.72
CA THR A 289 -0.02 -5.30 2.74
C THR A 289 -1.22 -5.70 1.87
N GLU A 290 -2.41 -5.85 2.45
CA GLU A 290 -3.63 -6.16 1.69
C GLU A 290 -3.96 -5.07 0.68
N ILE A 291 -3.74 -3.80 1.02
CA ILE A 291 -3.93 -2.68 0.08
C ILE A 291 -2.92 -2.69 -1.06
N PHE A 292 -1.65 -3.02 -0.81
CA PHE A 292 -0.66 -3.23 -1.89
C PHE A 292 -1.00 -4.40 -2.81
N ASN A 293 -1.79 -5.36 -2.33
CA ASN A 293 -2.35 -6.45 -3.13
C ASN A 293 -3.71 -6.10 -3.76
N CYS A 294 -4.13 -4.83 -3.70
CA CYS A 294 -5.42 -4.33 -4.15
C CYS A 294 -6.62 -5.07 -3.52
N ASN A 295 -6.45 -5.61 -2.30
CA ASN A 295 -7.44 -6.46 -1.64
C ASN A 295 -8.17 -5.69 -0.52
N HIS A 296 -9.02 -4.75 -0.95
CA HIS A 296 -9.77 -3.85 -0.06
C HIS A 296 -10.65 -4.60 0.94
N GLU A 297 -11.22 -5.74 0.57
CA GLU A 297 -12.09 -6.52 1.48
C GLU A 297 -11.33 -7.04 2.69
N ASN A 298 -10.14 -7.61 2.48
CA ASN A 298 -9.27 -8.06 3.57
C ASN A 298 -8.75 -6.88 4.38
N TRP A 299 -8.40 -5.77 3.74
CA TRP A 299 -8.04 -4.54 4.45
C TRP A 299 -9.18 -4.11 5.41
N ARG A 300 -10.44 -4.11 4.96
CA ARG A 300 -11.60 -3.79 5.82
C ARG A 300 -11.73 -4.75 7.00
N VAL A 301 -11.43 -6.04 6.83
CA VAL A 301 -11.38 -7.01 7.94
C VAL A 301 -10.32 -6.60 8.97
N HIS A 302 -9.10 -6.26 8.53
CA HIS A 302 -8.05 -5.77 9.42
C HIS A 302 -8.44 -4.47 10.13
N MET A 303 -9.05 -3.52 9.43
CA MET A 303 -9.46 -2.25 10.03
C MET A 303 -10.57 -2.41 11.08
N ARG A 304 -11.54 -3.30 10.85
CA ARG A 304 -12.55 -3.63 11.87
C ARG A 304 -11.92 -4.27 13.11
N GLY A 305 -11.00 -5.22 12.92
CA GLY A 305 -10.28 -5.84 14.04
C GLY A 305 -9.42 -4.82 14.80
N LEU A 306 -8.69 -3.98 14.07
CA LEU A 306 -7.88 -2.90 14.64
C LEU A 306 -8.74 -1.94 15.46
N LYS A 307 -9.91 -1.53 14.96
CA LYS A 307 -10.84 -0.66 15.69
C LYS A 307 -11.28 -1.24 17.03
N GLN A 308 -11.59 -2.53 17.08
CA GLN A 308 -11.90 -3.22 18.33
C GLN A 308 -10.70 -3.26 19.28
N MET A 309 -9.50 -3.50 18.77
CA MET A 309 -8.28 -3.50 19.59
C MET A 309 -8.00 -2.14 20.22
N LEU A 310 -8.16 -1.06 19.44
CA LEU A 310 -7.95 0.30 19.96
C LEU A 310 -9.01 0.66 21.00
N GLN A 311 -10.27 0.28 20.81
CA GLN A 311 -11.32 0.48 21.81
C GLN A 311 -10.98 -0.18 23.15
N GLN A 312 -10.41 -1.38 23.15
CA GLN A 312 -9.97 -2.05 24.38
C GLN A 312 -8.74 -1.38 25.03
N ARG A 313 -7.97 -0.61 24.27
CA ARG A 313 -6.84 0.18 24.76
C ARG A 313 -7.21 1.61 25.19
N GLY A 314 -8.50 1.96 25.21
CA GLY A 314 -8.98 3.30 25.59
C GLY A 314 -9.15 4.26 24.40
N GLY A 315 -9.21 3.75 23.17
CA GLY A 315 -9.37 4.54 21.95
C GLY A 315 -8.05 5.05 21.37
N ILE A 316 -8.15 5.87 20.32
CA ILE A 316 -6.98 6.37 19.57
C ILE A 316 -6.10 7.32 20.42
N HIS A 317 -6.69 8.02 21.38
CA HIS A 317 -6.00 8.95 22.27
C HIS A 317 -4.96 8.26 23.17
N ALA A 318 -5.14 6.96 23.45
CA ALA A 318 -4.18 6.17 24.22
C ALA A 318 -2.79 6.08 23.56
N PHE A 319 -2.66 6.50 22.30
CA PHE A 319 -1.43 6.48 21.52
C PHE A 319 -0.84 7.88 21.29
N GLU A 320 -1.36 8.94 21.92
CA GLU A 320 -0.86 10.32 21.76
C GLU A 320 0.61 10.47 22.18
N SER A 321 1.03 9.79 23.24
CA SER A 321 2.41 9.80 23.71
C SER A 321 3.38 9.02 22.80
N ASN A 322 2.85 8.18 21.91
CA ASN A 322 3.64 7.32 21.03
C ASN A 322 3.34 7.66 19.56
N ARG A 323 3.94 8.76 19.10
CA ARG A 323 3.76 9.32 17.74
C ARG A 323 4.00 8.30 16.63
N LEU A 324 4.96 7.38 16.80
CA LEU A 324 5.25 6.37 15.78
C LEU A 324 4.16 5.29 15.67
N VAL A 325 3.65 4.80 16.80
CA VAL A 325 2.52 3.84 16.79
C VAL A 325 1.26 4.51 16.27
N ARG A 326 0.96 5.75 16.70
CA ARG A 326 -0.15 6.54 16.15
C ARG A 326 -0.02 6.75 14.64
N SER A 327 1.16 7.14 14.16
CA SER A 327 1.46 7.27 12.73
C SER A 327 1.22 5.96 11.98
N LYS A 328 1.62 4.81 12.54
CA LYS A 328 1.41 3.50 11.92
C LYS A 328 -0.06 3.10 11.83
N ILE A 329 -0.86 3.39 12.86
CA ILE A 329 -2.32 3.21 12.87
C ILE A 329 -2.96 4.06 11.77
N ASN A 330 -2.63 5.35 11.75
CA ASN A 330 -3.18 6.31 10.77
C ASN A 330 -2.85 5.90 9.34
N ARG A 331 -1.61 5.46 9.07
CA ARG A 331 -1.21 5.00 7.74
C ARG A 331 -1.95 3.74 7.30
N ALA A 332 -2.22 2.82 8.22
CA ALA A 332 -3.01 1.62 7.92
C ALA A 332 -4.48 1.94 7.60
N ASP A 333 -5.04 2.97 8.24
CA ASP A 333 -6.39 3.45 7.96
C ASP A 333 -6.46 4.24 6.64
N LEU A 334 -5.51 5.15 6.43
CA LEU A 334 -5.51 6.04 5.27
C LEU A 334 -5.17 5.32 3.96
N CYS A 335 -4.33 4.28 3.96
CA CYS A 335 -3.92 3.63 2.72
C CYS A 335 -5.12 3.06 1.93
N GLY A 336 -6.09 2.44 2.61
CA GLY A 336 -7.32 1.97 1.97
C GLY A 336 -8.39 3.06 1.85
N SER A 337 -8.50 3.95 2.84
CA SER A 337 -9.54 5.00 2.85
C SER A 337 -9.35 6.04 1.74
N ILE A 338 -8.10 6.39 1.41
CA ILE A 338 -7.78 7.31 0.31
C ILE A 338 -8.13 6.70 -1.04
N ASP A 339 -7.70 5.47 -1.32
CA ASP A 339 -8.00 4.81 -2.61
C ASP A 339 -9.51 4.60 -2.78
N ALA A 340 -10.18 4.02 -1.78
CA ALA A 340 -11.64 3.84 -1.83
C ALA A 340 -12.42 5.18 -1.77
N VAL A 341 -11.75 6.29 -1.45
CA VAL A 341 -12.32 7.61 -1.16
C VAL A 341 -13.54 7.46 -0.25
N GLN A 342 -13.28 6.95 0.94
CA GLN A 342 -14.28 6.70 1.98
C GLN A 342 -13.82 7.32 3.30
N ASN A 343 -14.76 7.50 4.22
CA ASN A 343 -14.43 7.95 5.57
C ASN A 343 -13.46 6.96 6.24
N PRO A 344 -12.41 7.47 6.89
CA PRO A 344 -11.52 6.65 7.69
C PRO A 344 -12.23 5.97 8.86
N TYR A 345 -11.64 4.89 9.38
CA TYR A 345 -12.19 4.14 10.51
C TYR A 345 -12.05 4.88 11.85
N PHE A 346 -11.04 5.75 11.94
CA PHE A 346 -10.69 6.51 13.12
C PHE A 346 -10.97 8.00 12.94
N GLU A 347 -11.29 8.66 14.05
CA GLU A 347 -11.33 10.10 14.12
C GLU A 347 -9.95 10.58 14.58
N LEU A 348 -9.28 11.36 13.74
CA LEU A 348 -8.04 12.01 14.13
C LEU A 348 -8.38 13.32 14.83
N VAL A 349 -7.86 13.52 16.04
CA VAL A 349 -7.74 14.87 16.59
C VAL A 349 -6.72 15.60 15.73
N VAL A 350 -7.20 16.59 14.98
CA VAL A 350 -6.40 17.51 14.19
C VAL A 350 -5.32 18.07 15.11
N THR A 351 -4.08 17.63 14.90
CA THR A 351 -2.93 18.33 15.48
C THR A 351 -2.63 19.46 14.52
N GLU A 352 -3.20 20.62 14.80
CA GLU A 352 -2.94 21.79 13.98
C GLU A 352 -1.44 22.11 14.04
N LEU A 353 -0.79 22.22 12.88
CA LEU A 353 0.55 22.81 12.76
C LEU A 353 0.61 24.19 13.43
N SER A 354 -0.55 24.87 13.47
CA SER A 354 -0.84 26.10 14.23
C SER A 354 -0.34 26.10 15.67
N SER A 355 -0.25 24.94 16.31
CA SER A 355 0.18 24.79 17.71
C SER A 355 1.71 24.77 17.86
N THR A 356 2.45 24.73 16.75
CA THR A 356 3.92 24.78 16.79
C THR A 356 4.40 26.24 16.73
N PRO A 357 5.19 26.72 17.72
CA PRO A 357 5.59 28.13 17.82
C PRO A 357 6.33 28.69 16.60
N GLU A 358 6.93 27.81 15.80
CA GLU A 358 7.80 28.13 14.65
C GLU A 358 7.02 28.14 13.32
N TYR A 359 5.71 27.97 13.35
CA TYR A 359 4.88 27.78 12.16
C TYR A 359 4.11 29.05 11.78
N HIS A 360 4.44 29.61 10.61
CA HIS A 360 3.66 30.66 10.01
C HIS A 360 2.36 30.08 9.43
N GLN A 361 1.23 30.56 9.94
CA GLN A 361 -0.09 30.21 9.41
C GLN A 361 -0.41 31.14 8.25
N THR A 362 -0.57 30.59 7.06
CA THR A 362 -1.21 31.37 5.99
C THR A 362 -2.71 31.44 6.22
N THR A 363 -3.27 32.64 6.10
CA THR A 363 -4.71 32.88 6.22
C THR A 363 -5.37 33.11 4.86
N THR A 364 -4.56 33.24 3.81
CA THR A 364 -4.99 33.50 2.44
C THR A 364 -4.30 32.56 1.48
N ILE A 365 -5.05 32.15 0.45
CA ILE A 365 -4.54 31.36 -0.67
C ILE A 365 -3.73 32.31 -1.55
N THR A 366 -2.47 31.96 -1.80
CA THR A 366 -1.52 32.77 -2.58
C THR A 366 -1.10 32.10 -3.88
N ALA A 367 -1.32 30.79 -4.01
CA ALA A 367 -1.05 30.07 -5.25
C ALA A 367 -1.98 30.58 -6.36
N THR A 368 -1.40 31.24 -7.36
CA THR A 368 -2.12 32.02 -8.36
C THR A 368 -3.12 31.19 -9.17
N GLY A 369 -2.80 29.92 -9.45
CA GLY A 369 -3.69 28.97 -10.09
C GLY A 369 -4.95 28.70 -9.26
N PHE A 370 -4.81 28.50 -7.95
CA PHE A 370 -5.96 28.33 -7.06
C PHE A 370 -6.76 29.60 -6.87
N CYS A 371 -6.12 30.78 -6.81
CA CYS A 371 -6.83 32.06 -6.73
C CYS A 371 -7.83 32.24 -7.90
N LYS A 372 -7.47 31.82 -9.12
CA LYS A 372 -8.40 31.85 -10.27
C LYS A 372 -9.66 31.01 -10.03
N ILE A 373 -9.50 29.83 -9.41
CA ILE A 373 -10.62 28.94 -9.07
C ILE A 373 -11.46 29.53 -7.94
N THR A 374 -10.83 29.92 -6.84
CA THR A 374 -11.53 30.40 -5.63
C THR A 374 -12.17 31.77 -5.82
N ASN A 375 -11.75 32.55 -6.81
CA ASN A 375 -12.45 33.78 -7.19
C ASN A 375 -13.72 33.50 -8.02
N SER A 376 -13.82 32.31 -8.64
CA SER A 376 -14.94 31.92 -9.50
C SER A 376 -16.05 31.17 -8.74
N ILE A 377 -15.76 30.68 -7.54
CA ILE A 377 -16.71 29.94 -6.70
C ILE A 377 -16.61 30.38 -5.23
N LYS A 378 -17.71 30.31 -4.48
CA LYS A 378 -17.66 30.49 -3.03
C LYS A 378 -17.13 29.20 -2.39
N LEU A 379 -15.89 29.22 -1.93
CA LEU A 379 -15.27 28.08 -1.26
C LEU A 379 -15.91 27.84 0.12
N ASP A 380 -16.09 26.57 0.48
CA ASP A 380 -16.47 26.17 1.84
C ASP A 380 -15.39 26.59 2.85
N GLU A 381 -15.77 27.00 4.05
CA GLU A 381 -14.84 27.46 5.09
C GLU A 381 -13.86 26.36 5.53
N ALA A 382 -14.35 25.13 5.71
CA ALA A 382 -13.51 24.00 6.08
C ALA A 382 -12.54 23.65 4.96
N LEU A 383 -12.99 23.74 3.70
CA LEU A 383 -12.10 23.53 2.56
C LEU A 383 -11.05 24.64 2.46
N THR A 384 -11.41 25.89 2.73
CA THR A 384 -10.49 27.04 2.79
C THR A 384 -9.38 26.82 3.82
N GLN A 385 -9.73 26.35 5.02
CA GLN A 385 -8.75 26.03 6.07
C GLN A 385 -7.78 24.93 5.63
N ILE A 386 -8.29 23.87 4.96
CA ILE A 386 -7.45 22.81 4.41
C ILE A 386 -6.50 23.37 3.35
N PHE A 387 -6.96 24.27 2.47
CA PHE A 387 -6.12 24.92 1.47
C PHE A 387 -4.94 25.67 2.09
N CYS A 388 -5.20 26.49 3.10
CA CYS A 388 -4.16 27.22 3.82
C CYS A 388 -3.15 26.26 4.47
N GLN A 389 -3.62 25.21 5.14
CA GLN A 389 -2.75 24.19 5.73
C GLN A 389 -1.87 23.50 4.66
N LEU A 390 -2.44 23.15 3.51
CA LEU A 390 -1.68 22.52 2.42
C LEU A 390 -0.68 23.47 1.77
N GLN A 391 -0.98 24.76 1.70
CA GLN A 391 -0.04 25.78 1.24
C GLN A 391 1.19 25.84 2.16
N ASP A 392 0.96 25.90 3.46
CA ASP A 392 2.04 25.89 4.44
C ASP A 392 2.85 24.59 4.41
N ILE A 393 2.20 23.43 4.29
CA ILE A 393 2.87 22.13 4.11
C ILE A 393 3.78 22.18 2.87
N THR A 394 3.27 22.73 1.76
CA THR A 394 4.01 22.85 0.50
C THR A 394 5.25 23.74 0.65
N ILE A 395 5.09 24.89 1.31
CA ILE A 395 6.20 25.81 1.62
C ILE A 395 7.23 25.11 2.50
N ASN A 396 6.79 24.46 3.58
CA ASN A 396 7.67 23.77 4.51
C ASN A 396 8.43 22.62 3.84
N LEU A 397 7.79 21.82 2.98
CA LEU A 397 8.47 20.77 2.22
C LEU A 397 9.57 21.32 1.31
N ASN A 398 9.31 22.43 0.59
CA ASN A 398 10.34 23.08 -0.21
C ASN A 398 11.50 23.60 0.65
N MET A 399 11.20 24.20 1.81
CA MET A 399 12.23 24.66 2.76
C MET A 399 13.03 23.51 3.36
N PHE A 400 12.37 22.38 3.63
CA PHE A 400 12.98 21.17 4.17
C PHE A 400 14.03 20.60 3.24
N HIS A 401 13.74 20.55 1.94
CA HIS A 401 14.69 20.09 0.92
C HIS A 401 15.92 21.00 0.76
N HIS A 402 15.83 22.25 1.20
CA HIS A 402 16.97 23.18 1.22
C HIS A 402 17.69 23.22 2.57
N HIS A 403 17.36 22.33 3.52
CA HIS A 403 17.86 22.35 4.91
C HIS A 403 17.58 23.68 5.64
N LYS A 404 16.53 24.39 5.23
CA LYS A 404 16.13 25.68 5.81
C LYS A 404 14.92 25.59 6.72
N ALA A 405 14.27 24.42 6.79
CA ALA A 405 13.11 24.23 7.66
C ALA A 405 13.56 24.01 9.11
N GLN A 406 12.85 24.66 10.04
CA GLN A 406 13.00 24.45 11.48
C GLN A 406 12.05 23.35 12.01
N LEU A 407 11.04 22.99 11.20
CA LEU A 407 9.99 22.05 11.58
C LEU A 407 10.49 20.60 11.65
N HIS A 408 10.11 19.90 12.72
CA HIS A 408 10.40 18.48 12.86
C HIS A 408 9.67 17.63 11.79
N PRO A 409 10.34 16.65 11.15
CA PRO A 409 9.76 15.87 10.04
C PRO A 409 8.48 15.10 10.40
N LEU A 410 8.42 14.54 11.62
CA LEU A 410 7.21 13.88 12.11
C LEU A 410 6.02 14.85 12.21
N SER A 411 6.26 16.13 12.51
CA SER A 411 5.19 17.13 12.59
C SER A 411 4.63 17.47 11.20
N LEU A 412 5.51 17.53 10.20
CA LEU A 412 5.10 17.69 8.80
C LEU A 412 4.31 16.47 8.30
N ARG A 413 4.72 15.26 8.66
CA ARG A 413 3.96 14.03 8.37
C ARG A 413 2.60 14.03 9.06
N GLU A 414 2.52 14.43 10.32
CA GLU A 414 1.25 14.54 11.05
C GLU A 414 0.32 15.55 10.43
N ALA A 415 0.84 16.65 9.92
CA ALA A 415 0.05 17.63 9.19
C ALA A 415 -0.54 17.08 7.89
N ILE A 416 0.28 16.43 7.07
CA ILE A 416 -0.19 15.74 5.86
C ILE A 416 -1.26 14.71 6.22
N THR A 417 -1.01 13.91 7.26
CA THR A 417 -1.96 12.93 7.78
C THR A 417 -3.28 13.61 8.17
N SER A 418 -3.20 14.72 8.89
CA SER A 418 -4.37 15.49 9.31
C SER A 418 -5.16 16.04 8.12
N SER A 419 -4.49 16.61 7.12
CA SER A 419 -5.15 17.10 5.92
C SER A 419 -5.83 15.97 5.13
N GLN A 420 -5.23 14.76 5.09
CA GLN A 420 -5.86 13.58 4.49
C GLN A 420 -7.16 13.19 5.22
N TYR A 421 -7.16 13.14 6.55
CA TYR A 421 -8.37 12.90 7.35
C TYR A 421 -9.43 13.98 7.12
N SER A 422 -9.03 15.26 7.13
CA SER A 422 -9.95 16.38 6.91
C SER A 422 -10.61 16.33 5.53
N LEU A 423 -9.86 16.02 4.47
CA LEU A 423 -10.38 15.89 3.10
C LEU A 423 -11.29 14.66 2.92
N LEU A 424 -11.02 13.56 3.63
CA LEU A 424 -11.89 12.37 3.56
C LEU A 424 -13.17 12.54 4.38
N ASN A 425 -13.14 13.29 5.47
CA ASN A 425 -14.31 13.58 6.30
C ASN A 425 -15.10 14.81 5.83
N PHE A 426 -14.58 15.58 4.88
CA PHE A 426 -15.25 16.73 4.31
C PHE A 426 -16.58 16.32 3.65
N LYS A 427 -17.66 17.03 4.00
CA LYS A 427 -19.00 16.79 3.47
C LYS A 427 -19.42 17.96 2.60
N LEU A 428 -19.82 17.66 1.36
CA LEU A 428 -20.42 18.65 0.47
C LEU A 428 -21.72 19.18 1.06
N GLN A 429 -21.91 20.50 0.99
CA GLN A 429 -23.14 21.15 1.45
C GLN A 429 -24.28 20.88 0.46
N GLN A 430 -25.43 20.42 0.96
CA GLN A 430 -26.59 20.07 0.13
C GLN A 430 -27.30 21.29 -0.51
N GLY A 431 -26.96 22.52 -0.10
CA GLY A 431 -27.62 23.75 -0.57
C GLY A 431 -26.96 24.47 -1.75
N ASN A 432 -25.78 24.05 -2.20
CA ASN A 432 -25.07 24.72 -3.29
C ASN A 432 -25.58 24.27 -4.67
N ALA A 433 -25.38 25.12 -5.68
CA ALA A 433 -25.62 24.75 -7.07
C ALA A 433 -24.84 23.47 -7.44
N THR A 434 -25.46 22.60 -8.24
CA THR A 434 -24.89 21.29 -8.64
C THR A 434 -23.46 21.43 -9.17
N HIS A 435 -23.23 22.37 -10.07
CA HIS A 435 -21.91 22.63 -10.64
C HIS A 435 -20.86 23.04 -9.59
N GLN A 436 -21.22 23.91 -8.64
CA GLN A 436 -20.30 24.33 -7.57
C GLN A 436 -19.94 23.17 -6.64
N ASN A 437 -20.89 22.27 -6.36
CA ASN A 437 -20.61 21.06 -5.62
C ASN A 437 -19.69 20.10 -6.37
N SER A 438 -19.84 19.95 -7.69
CA SER A 438 -18.91 19.18 -8.51
C SER A 438 -17.50 19.78 -8.46
N ILE A 439 -17.37 21.12 -8.51
CA ILE A 439 -16.05 21.79 -8.36
C ILE A 439 -15.44 21.56 -6.97
N HIS A 440 -16.22 21.67 -5.90
CA HIS A 440 -15.74 21.36 -4.55
C HIS A 440 -15.28 19.90 -4.43
N GLU A 441 -16.01 18.96 -5.04
CA GLU A 441 -15.61 17.57 -5.07
C GLU A 441 -14.32 17.37 -5.86
N LEU A 442 -14.18 18.02 -7.02
CA LEU A 442 -12.97 17.96 -7.82
C LEU A 442 -11.75 18.54 -7.08
N LEU A 443 -11.91 19.65 -6.37
CA LEU A 443 -10.88 20.22 -5.50
C LEU A 443 -10.49 19.23 -4.40
N ARG A 444 -11.47 18.66 -3.70
CA ARG A 444 -11.24 17.68 -2.63
C ARG A 444 -10.46 16.45 -3.13
N LEU A 445 -10.87 15.88 -4.25
CA LEU A 445 -10.20 14.72 -4.86
C LEU A 445 -8.82 15.08 -5.41
N GLY A 446 -8.66 16.24 -6.04
CA GLY A 446 -7.38 16.73 -6.55
C GLY A 446 -6.36 16.98 -5.44
N LEU A 447 -6.80 17.55 -4.31
CA LEU A 447 -5.96 17.73 -3.13
C LEU A 447 -5.59 16.39 -2.46
N LEU A 448 -6.49 15.40 -2.46
CA LEU A 448 -6.15 14.04 -2.02
C LEU A 448 -5.07 13.41 -2.92
N ALA A 449 -5.20 13.53 -4.25
CA ALA A 449 -4.19 13.06 -5.20
C ALA A 449 -2.84 13.78 -5.00
N TYR A 450 -2.86 15.09 -4.76
CA TYR A 450 -1.66 15.85 -4.41
C TYR A 450 -0.98 15.31 -3.13
N LEU A 451 -1.74 15.05 -2.06
CA LEU A 451 -1.17 14.49 -0.83
C LEU A 451 -0.59 13.09 -1.04
N VAL A 452 -1.16 12.30 -1.96
CA VAL A 452 -0.59 11.00 -2.37
C VAL A 452 0.76 11.20 -3.05
N THR A 453 0.89 12.17 -3.97
CA THR A 453 2.17 12.43 -4.67
C THR A 453 3.26 12.93 -3.73
N LEU A 454 2.89 13.66 -2.65
CA LEU A 454 3.86 14.12 -1.65
C LEU A 454 4.55 12.98 -0.89
N LEU A 455 3.79 11.97 -0.49
CA LEU A 455 4.35 10.84 0.24
C LEU A 455 4.99 9.82 -0.70
N ASN A 456 4.31 9.50 -1.81
CA ASN A 456 4.73 8.53 -2.83
C ASN A 456 5.35 7.24 -2.25
N GLU A 457 4.70 6.66 -1.24
CA GLU A 457 5.18 5.49 -0.49
C GLU A 457 4.73 4.16 -1.14
N SER A 458 4.16 4.22 -2.34
CA SER A 458 3.71 3.07 -3.11
C SER A 458 4.89 2.38 -3.81
N PRO A 459 4.97 1.04 -3.79
CA PRO A 459 5.91 0.33 -4.64
C PRO A 459 5.62 0.61 -6.14
N PRO A 460 6.64 0.81 -6.98
CA PRO A 460 6.44 1.05 -8.42
C PRO A 460 5.63 -0.08 -9.10
N GLY A 461 4.69 0.30 -9.97
CA GLY A 461 3.91 -0.64 -10.76
C GLY A 461 2.76 -1.35 -10.02
N VAL A 462 2.50 -0.97 -8.76
CA VAL A 462 1.28 -1.37 -8.05
C VAL A 462 0.17 -0.39 -8.42
N ALA A 463 -0.96 -0.93 -8.89
CA ALA A 463 -2.18 -0.18 -9.20
C ALA A 463 -2.91 0.27 -7.93
N LEU A 464 -2.20 1.05 -7.12
CA LEU A 464 -2.72 1.71 -5.93
C LEU A 464 -3.35 3.03 -6.38
N TYR A 465 -4.51 3.39 -5.85
CA TYR A 465 -5.24 4.63 -6.18
C TYR A 465 -6.08 4.63 -7.47
N ASP A 466 -6.26 3.47 -8.13
CA ASP A 466 -7.14 3.36 -9.30
C ASP A 466 -8.61 3.71 -8.98
N ILE A 467 -9.11 3.45 -7.75
CA ILE A 467 -10.50 3.80 -7.39
C ILE A 467 -10.62 5.32 -7.22
N LEU A 468 -9.63 5.97 -6.60
CA LEU A 468 -9.52 7.42 -6.54
C LEU A 468 -9.43 8.02 -7.96
N GLY A 469 -8.61 7.42 -8.83
CA GLY A 469 -8.48 7.80 -10.24
C GLY A 469 -9.80 7.69 -11.00
N ALA A 470 -10.57 6.61 -10.80
CA ALA A 470 -11.87 6.43 -11.41
C ALA A 470 -12.89 7.50 -10.95
N LYS A 471 -12.87 7.87 -9.66
CA LYS A 471 -13.69 8.96 -9.13
C LYS A 471 -13.29 10.31 -9.73
N LEU A 472 -12.00 10.64 -9.77
CA LEU A 472 -11.47 11.84 -10.43
C LEU A 472 -11.89 11.92 -11.90
N LYS A 473 -11.75 10.83 -12.65
CA LYS A 473 -12.19 10.71 -14.05
C LYS A 473 -13.68 11.03 -14.18
N SER A 474 -14.52 10.41 -13.35
CA SER A 474 -15.98 10.60 -13.41
C SER A 474 -16.38 12.05 -13.12
N THR A 475 -15.78 12.66 -12.08
CA THR A 475 -16.04 14.07 -11.72
C THR A 475 -15.56 15.05 -12.79
N LEU A 476 -14.41 14.79 -13.43
CA LEU A 476 -13.93 15.62 -14.56
C LEU A 476 -14.89 15.57 -15.76
N ILE A 477 -15.42 14.39 -16.10
CA ILE A 477 -16.39 14.22 -17.18
C ILE A 477 -17.66 15.01 -16.87
N GLU A 478 -18.19 14.90 -15.65
CA GLU A 478 -19.37 15.63 -15.21
C GLU A 478 -19.18 17.16 -15.30
N ILE A 479 -18.03 17.67 -14.84
CA ILE A 479 -17.72 19.10 -14.90
C ILE A 479 -17.60 19.57 -16.35
N LYS A 480 -16.94 18.81 -17.23
CA LYS A 480 -16.82 19.13 -18.67
C LYS A 480 -18.20 19.26 -19.32
N GLN A 481 -19.16 18.42 -18.93
CA GLN A 481 -20.54 18.47 -19.43
C GLN A 481 -21.35 19.66 -18.87
N ASN A 482 -21.01 20.12 -17.67
CA ASN A 482 -21.77 21.12 -16.92
C ASN A 482 -21.11 22.51 -16.90
N GLY A 483 -20.51 22.94 -18.01
CA GLY A 483 -19.92 24.30 -18.16
C GLY A 483 -18.41 24.38 -18.00
N GLY A 484 -17.74 23.26 -17.69
CA GLY A 484 -16.29 23.17 -17.61
C GLY A 484 -15.69 23.84 -16.38
N ILE A 485 -14.36 23.82 -16.31
CA ILE A 485 -13.56 24.53 -15.31
C ILE A 485 -12.28 25.02 -15.99
N ASN A 486 -11.54 25.90 -15.33
CA ASN A 486 -10.26 26.38 -15.82
C ASN A 486 -9.35 25.22 -16.28
N LEU A 487 -8.85 25.32 -17.52
CA LEU A 487 -8.03 24.29 -18.15
C LEU A 487 -6.70 24.07 -17.45
N GLU A 488 -6.08 25.13 -16.91
CA GLU A 488 -4.81 25.02 -16.17
C GLU A 488 -4.98 24.13 -14.93
N PHE A 489 -6.10 24.30 -14.21
CA PHE A 489 -6.43 23.46 -13.07
C PHE A 489 -6.75 22.02 -13.46
N SER A 490 -7.49 21.83 -14.54
CA SER A 490 -7.75 20.50 -15.09
C SER A 490 -6.45 19.80 -15.46
N LEU A 491 -5.50 20.52 -16.07
CA LEU A 491 -4.18 19.99 -16.40
C LEU A 491 -3.41 19.56 -15.15
N TRP A 492 -3.43 20.38 -14.10
CA TRP A 492 -2.78 20.05 -12.82
C TRP A 492 -3.33 18.75 -12.21
N ILE A 493 -4.66 18.59 -12.17
CA ILE A 493 -5.30 17.36 -11.68
C ILE A 493 -4.93 16.16 -12.54
N VAL A 494 -5.02 16.30 -13.86
CA VAL A 494 -4.77 15.20 -14.80
C VAL A 494 -3.32 14.71 -14.70
N PHE A 495 -2.35 15.62 -14.55
CA PHE A 495 -0.95 15.25 -14.34
C PHE A 495 -0.73 14.49 -13.01
N LEU A 496 -1.34 14.98 -11.92
CA LEU A 496 -1.27 14.29 -10.63
C LEU A 496 -1.91 12.90 -10.71
N ALA A 497 -3.11 12.82 -11.28
CA ALA A 497 -3.85 11.56 -11.42
C ALA A 497 -3.09 10.55 -12.28
N ALA A 498 -2.57 10.95 -13.45
CA ALA A 498 -1.76 10.10 -14.33
C ALA A 498 -0.49 9.57 -13.64
N SER A 499 0.02 10.29 -12.64
CA SER A 499 1.23 9.92 -11.91
C SER A 499 1.00 8.91 -10.78
N ILE A 500 -0.24 8.78 -10.28
CA ILE A 500 -0.55 7.89 -9.15
C ILE A 500 -1.29 6.61 -9.58
N VAL A 501 -1.91 6.59 -10.76
CA VAL A 501 -2.65 5.42 -11.28
C VAL A 501 -1.79 4.50 -12.15
N GLU A 502 -2.12 3.21 -12.15
CA GLU A 502 -1.50 2.22 -13.05
C GLU A 502 -2.51 1.44 -13.90
N GLY A 503 -3.81 1.51 -13.59
CA GLY A 503 -4.86 0.90 -14.40
C GLY A 503 -4.88 1.46 -15.83
N PRO A 504 -4.72 0.63 -16.89
CA PRO A 504 -4.59 1.11 -18.27
C PRO A 504 -5.73 2.03 -18.71
N ASP A 505 -6.99 1.61 -18.55
CA ASP A 505 -8.16 2.39 -18.97
C ASP A 505 -8.31 3.76 -18.28
N ILE A 506 -7.77 3.86 -17.06
CA ILE A 506 -7.83 5.08 -16.25
C ILE A 506 -6.65 5.98 -16.61
N LYS A 507 -5.44 5.40 -16.71
CA LYS A 507 -4.22 6.10 -17.10
C LYS A 507 -4.35 6.68 -18.50
N ASP A 508 -4.83 5.89 -19.46
CA ASP A 508 -5.02 6.32 -20.86
C ASP A 508 -6.00 7.48 -20.97
N TYR A 509 -7.07 7.48 -20.17
CA TYR A 509 -8.00 8.62 -20.11
C TYR A 509 -7.29 9.90 -19.67
N PHE A 510 -6.50 9.85 -18.60
CA PHE A 510 -5.76 11.02 -18.13
C PHE A 510 -4.72 11.46 -19.15
N MET A 511 -4.01 10.52 -19.78
CA MET A 511 -3.03 10.84 -20.81
C MET A 511 -3.69 11.52 -22.02
N ALA A 512 -4.80 10.99 -22.53
CA ALA A 512 -5.55 11.60 -23.63
C ALA A 512 -6.10 12.98 -23.27
N THR A 513 -6.68 13.12 -22.07
CA THR A 513 -7.22 14.39 -21.57
C THR A 513 -6.11 15.44 -21.43
N ALA A 514 -4.90 15.04 -21.00
CA ALA A 514 -3.76 15.95 -20.94
C ALA A 514 -3.37 16.47 -22.33
N ILE A 515 -3.36 15.59 -23.35
CA ILE A 515 -3.05 15.98 -24.73
C ILE A 515 -4.07 17.02 -25.22
N GLU A 516 -5.37 16.75 -25.05
CA GLU A 516 -6.44 17.70 -25.43
C GLU A 516 -6.21 19.09 -24.80
N ILE A 517 -5.97 19.12 -23.49
CA ILE A 517 -5.78 20.38 -22.75
C ILE A 517 -4.48 21.09 -23.17
N ILE A 518 -3.39 20.35 -23.41
CA ILE A 518 -2.11 20.92 -23.85
C ILE A 518 -2.25 21.57 -25.22
N GLU A 519 -2.97 20.94 -26.14
CA GLU A 519 -3.24 21.48 -27.48
C GLU A 519 -4.13 22.72 -27.41
N GLU A 520 -5.18 22.70 -26.59
CA GLU A 520 -6.07 23.84 -26.40
C GLU A 520 -5.38 25.05 -25.74
N LEU A 521 -4.49 24.79 -24.77
CA LEU A 521 -3.67 25.83 -24.13
C LEU A 521 -2.46 26.28 -24.98
N GLY A 522 -2.12 25.55 -26.04
CA GLY A 522 -0.97 25.85 -26.90
C GLY A 522 0.40 25.70 -26.21
N VAL A 523 0.53 24.81 -25.21
CA VAL A 523 1.75 24.66 -24.38
C VAL A 523 2.60 23.45 -24.80
N PHE A 524 3.43 23.62 -25.82
CA PHE A 524 4.13 22.49 -26.45
C PHE A 524 5.54 22.16 -25.90
N CYS A 525 5.97 22.81 -24.81
CA CYS A 525 7.25 22.54 -24.17
C CYS A 525 7.12 22.31 -22.67
N TRP A 526 8.06 21.54 -22.11
CA TRP A 526 8.06 21.20 -20.69
C TRP A 526 8.10 22.43 -19.79
N ASP A 527 8.89 23.45 -20.14
CA ASP A 527 9.06 24.63 -19.29
C ASP A 527 7.75 25.41 -19.12
N ASN A 528 6.94 25.51 -20.19
CA ASN A 528 5.62 26.16 -20.13
C ASN A 528 4.63 25.34 -19.29
N VAL A 529 4.62 24.01 -19.48
CA VAL A 529 3.77 23.11 -18.68
C VAL A 529 4.19 23.14 -17.21
N GLU A 530 5.49 23.09 -16.91
CA GLU A 530 6.03 23.17 -15.56
C GLU A 530 5.66 24.49 -14.89
N ALA A 531 5.78 25.62 -15.59
CA ALA A 531 5.40 26.93 -15.08
C ALA A 531 3.90 27.01 -14.73
N LEU A 532 3.04 26.40 -15.56
CA LEU A 532 1.61 26.31 -15.29
C LEU A 532 1.34 25.44 -14.06
N LEU A 533 1.92 24.25 -13.98
CA LEU A 533 1.74 23.35 -12.83
C LEU A 533 2.23 23.98 -11.52
N LYS A 534 3.30 24.80 -11.59
CA LYS A 534 3.84 25.59 -10.47
C LYS A 534 2.95 26.72 -9.98
N SER A 535 1.94 27.13 -10.75
CA SER A 535 0.95 28.11 -10.28
C SER A 535 0.00 27.54 -9.21
N PHE A 536 -0.05 26.21 -9.08
CA PHE A 536 -0.75 25.47 -8.04
C PHE A 536 0.24 24.97 -6.97
N PHE A 537 -0.18 24.04 -6.11
CA PHE A 537 0.73 23.48 -5.12
C PHE A 537 1.81 22.62 -5.80
N TRP A 538 3.07 22.94 -5.48
CA TRP A 538 4.24 22.35 -6.10
C TRP A 538 5.41 22.26 -5.12
N VAL A 539 5.85 21.03 -4.88
CA VAL A 539 7.13 20.71 -4.24
C VAL A 539 8.18 20.35 -5.29
N GLU A 540 9.24 21.15 -5.39
CA GLU A 540 10.23 21.09 -6.49
C GLU A 540 10.92 19.73 -6.58
N LYS A 541 11.38 19.20 -5.44
CA LYS A 541 12.13 17.94 -5.39
C LYS A 541 11.29 16.72 -5.75
N ILE A 542 9.97 16.79 -5.50
CA ILE A 542 9.03 15.68 -5.69
C ILE A 542 8.43 15.75 -7.10
N HIS A 543 7.69 16.80 -7.40
CA HIS A 543 6.86 16.85 -8.60
C HIS A 543 7.67 16.98 -9.89
N ARG A 544 8.86 17.60 -9.86
CA ARG A 544 9.74 17.57 -11.03
C ARG A 544 10.14 16.13 -11.39
N GLY A 545 10.42 15.29 -10.40
CA GLY A 545 10.77 13.88 -10.60
C GLY A 545 9.58 13.02 -11.02
N THR A 546 8.41 13.28 -10.45
CA THR A 546 7.20 12.48 -10.68
C THR A 546 6.45 12.85 -11.97
N LEU A 547 6.35 14.14 -12.29
CA LEU A 547 5.49 14.64 -13.39
C LEU A 547 6.23 14.80 -14.73
N ARG A 548 7.55 14.96 -14.73
CA ARG A 548 8.34 15.04 -15.96
C ARG A 548 8.34 13.74 -16.80
N PRO A 549 8.37 12.54 -16.21
CA PRO A 549 8.18 11.29 -16.95
C PRO A 549 6.81 11.20 -17.64
N ILE A 550 5.75 11.71 -17.00
CA ILE A 550 4.40 11.79 -17.60
C ILE A 550 4.44 12.65 -18.86
N TRP A 551 5.02 13.85 -18.78
CA TRP A 551 5.23 14.71 -19.95
C TRP A 551 6.04 14.03 -21.06
N THR A 552 7.10 13.32 -20.69
CA THR A 552 7.94 12.63 -21.68
C THR A 552 7.13 11.59 -22.46
N THR A 553 6.25 10.87 -21.77
CA THR A 553 5.34 9.90 -22.38
C THR A 553 4.29 10.59 -23.26
N LEU A 554 3.68 11.68 -22.78
CA LEU A 554 2.73 12.49 -23.55
C LEU A 554 3.35 13.00 -24.85
N LYS A 555 4.56 13.54 -24.79
CA LYS A 555 5.26 14.08 -25.96
C LYS A 555 5.54 13.00 -27.02
N ALA A 556 5.87 11.78 -26.59
CA ALA A 556 6.04 10.65 -27.50
C ALA A 556 4.72 10.34 -28.22
N LEU A 557 3.62 10.21 -27.48
CA LEU A 557 2.29 9.97 -28.03
C LEU A 557 1.87 11.04 -29.04
N ILE A 558 2.03 12.34 -28.72
CA ILE A 558 1.71 13.45 -29.63
C ILE A 558 2.53 13.37 -30.93
N THR A 559 3.80 12.96 -30.83
CA THR A 559 4.68 12.86 -32.00
C THR A 559 4.28 11.69 -32.89
N ASP A 560 3.86 10.56 -32.32
CA ASP A 560 3.45 9.39 -33.07
C ASP A 560 2.10 9.61 -33.78
N THR A 561 1.12 10.23 -33.12
CA THR A 561 -0.17 10.58 -33.76
C THR A 561 0.02 11.52 -34.95
N ARG A 562 0.97 12.47 -34.88
CA ARG A 562 1.28 13.37 -36.01
C ARG A 562 2.00 12.69 -37.17
N LYS A 563 2.75 11.61 -36.91
CA LYS A 563 3.38 10.80 -37.97
C LYS A 563 2.40 9.89 -38.69
N GLU A 564 1.34 9.42 -38.03
CA GLU A 564 0.31 8.60 -38.66
C GLU A 564 -0.66 9.41 -39.55
N GLN A 565 -0.70 10.74 -39.35
CA GLN A 565 -1.52 11.67 -40.13
C GLN A 565 -0.82 12.28 -41.36
N HIS A 566 0.48 12.01 -41.53
CA HIS A 566 1.32 12.44 -42.65
C HIS A 566 1.81 11.25 -43.46
#